data_AF-A0A314UDI0-F1
#
_entry.id   AF-A0A314UDI0-F1
#
_cell.length_a   1.000
_cell.length_b   1.000
_cell.length_c   1.000
_cell.angle_alpha   90.00
_cell.angle_beta   90.00
_cell.angle_gamma   90.00
#
_symmetry.space_group_name_H-M   'P 1'
#
loop_
_entity.id
_entity.type
_entity.pdbx_description
1 polymer ?
#
loop_
_entity_poly.entity_id
_entity_poly.type
_entity_poly.pdbx_seq_one_letter_code
_entity_poly.pdbx_strand_id
1 'polypeptide(L)' 'MDPNRVEAERLLRIAEKLLHNRDLSSCRDFAILAQEIEQLLDGSDQILAVADVLFASDNA' A
#
# COMPACT_ATOMS: atom_id res chain seq x y z
N MET A 1 14.82 16.77 1.97
CA MET A 1 13.76 15.77 1.76
C MET A 1 14.13 15.00 0.51
N ASP A 2 14.21 13.68 0.59
CA ASP A 2 14.44 12.83 -0.58
C ASP A 2 13.16 12.80 -1.43
N PRO A 3 13.19 13.21 -2.71
CA PRO A 3 12.02 13.17 -3.59
C PRO A 3 11.38 11.79 -3.71
N ASN A 4 12.18 10.72 -3.65
CA ASN A 4 11.68 9.35 -3.72
C ASN A 4 10.87 9.00 -2.48
N ARG A 5 11.38 9.36 -1.29
CA ARG A 5 10.66 9.17 -0.02
C ARG A 5 9.34 9.93 0.00
N VAL A 6 9.32 11.17 -0.49
CA VAL A 6 8.09 11.98 -0.56
C VAL A 6 7.04 11.34 -1.47
N GLU A 7 7.46 10.81 -2.62
CA GLU A 7 6.55 10.11 -3.53
C GLU A 7 6.07 8.78 -2.95
N ALA A 8 6.96 8.01 -2.32
CA ALA A 8 6.62 6.76 -1.64
C ALA A 8 5.57 6.98 -0.53
N GLU A 9 5.74 8.01 0.31
CA GLU A 9 4.74 8.41 1.31
C GLU A 9 3.42 8.89 0.69
N ARG A 10 3.45 9.51 -0.51
CA ARG A 10 2.25 9.89 -1.25
C ARG A 10 1.49 8.66 -1.74
N LEU A 11 2.20 7.69 -2.32
CA LEU A 11 1.63 6.42 -2.78
C LEU A 11 1.05 5.62 -1.62
N LEU A 12 1.74 5.56 -0.48
CA LEU A 12 1.25 4.88 0.72
C LEU A 12 -0.08 5.49 1.21
N ARG A 13 -0.19 6.82 1.27
CA ARG A 13 -1.47 7.50 1.58
C ARG A 13 -2.58 7.21 0.58
N ILE A 14 -2.25 6.91 -0.68
CA ILE A 14 -3.24 6.48 -1.68
C ILE A 14 -3.67 5.04 -1.37
N ALA A 15 -2.73 4.15 -1.10
CA ALA A 15 -3.01 2.78 -0.71
C ALA A 15 -3.92 2.71 0.54
N GLU A 16 -3.67 3.54 1.55
CA GLU A 16 -4.53 3.66 2.74
C GLU A 16 -5.97 4.06 2.38
N LYS A 17 -6.15 5.04 1.49
CA LYS A 17 -7.49 5.48 1.06
C LYS A 17 -8.21 4.38 0.29
N LEU A 18 -7.50 3.66 -0.58
CA LEU A 18 -8.06 2.55 -1.36
C LEU A 18 -8.45 1.39 -0.44
N LEU A 19 -7.65 1.10 0.58
CA LEU A 19 -7.96 0.11 1.61
C LEU A 19 -9.29 0.43 2.32
N HIS A 20 -9.46 1.68 2.76
CA HIS A 20 -10.70 2.13 3.39
C HIS A 20 -11.91 2.03 2.45
N ASN A 21 -11.71 2.24 1.16
CA ASN A 21 -12.75 2.15 0.13
C ASN A 21 -12.98 0.72 -0.38
N ARG A 22 -12.30 -0.29 0.18
CA ARG A 22 -12.36 -1.71 -0.25
C ARG A 22 -11.89 -1.96 -1.69
N ASP A 23 -11.11 -1.06 -2.27
CA ASP A 23 -10.41 -1.32 -3.53
C ASP A 23 -9.07 -2.01 -3.25
N LEU A 24 -9.16 -3.31 -2.95
CA LEU A 24 -8.03 -4.10 -2.44
C LEU A 24 -6.94 -4.34 -3.50
N SER A 25 -7.32 -4.55 -4.76
CA SER A 25 -6.37 -4.73 -5.87
C SER A 25 -5.52 -3.48 -6.07
N SER A 26 -6.16 -2.32 -6.21
CA SER A 26 -5.44 -1.05 -6.38
C SER A 26 -4.66 -0.69 -5.11
N CYS A 27 -5.20 -0.96 -3.92
CA CYS A 27 -4.48 -0.75 -2.65
C CYS A 27 -3.13 -1.49 -2.65
N ARG A 28 -3.13 -2.77 -3.03
CA ARG A 28 -1.94 -3.62 -3.08
C ARG A 28 -0.90 -3.10 -4.06
N ASP A 29 -1.32 -2.73 -5.28
CA ASP A 29 -0.41 -2.21 -6.31
C ASP A 29 0.29 -0.93 -5.87
N PHE A 30 -0.45 0.00 -5.23
CA PHE A 30 0.13 1.25 -4.73
C PHE A 30 1.08 1.05 -3.54
N ALA A 31 0.78 0.11 -2.64
CA ALA A 31 1.68 -0.22 -1.53
C ALA A 31 2.98 -0.88 -2.04
N ILE A 32 2.90 -1.79 -3.02
CA ILE A 32 4.09 -2.37 -3.67
C ILE A 32 4.93 -1.27 -4.32
N LEU A 33 4.32 -0.39 -5.11
CA LEU A 33 5.05 0.70 -5.77
C LEU A 33 5.74 1.63 -4.75
N ALA A 34 5.09 1.94 -3.63
CA ALA A 34 5.68 2.73 -2.55
C ALA A 34 6.93 2.05 -1.97
N GLN A 35 6.89 0.72 -1.80
CA GLN A 35 8.02 -0.08 -1.31
C GLN A 35 9.15 -0.24 -2.35
N GLU A 36 8.81 -0.29 -3.64
CA GLU A 36 9.81 -0.32 -4.72
C GLU A 36 10.59 1.00 -4.82
N ILE A 37 9.91 2.14 -4.62
CA ILE A 37 10.55 3.46 -4.61
C ILE A 37 11.41 3.67 -3.37
N GLU A 38 10.92 3.25 -2.20
CA GLU A 38 11.61 3.38 -0.93
C GLU A 38 11.49 2.06 -0.13
N GLN A 39 12.56 1.25 -0.19
CA GLN A 39 12.58 -0.09 0.40
C GLN A 39 12.36 -0.10 1.91
N LEU A 40 12.79 0.97 2.60
CA LEU A 40 12.66 1.14 4.05
C LEU A 40 11.50 2.08 4.41
N LEU A 41 10.47 2.16 3.56
CA LEU A 41 9.27 2.92 3.88
C LEU A 41 8.43 2.18 4.92
N ASP A 42 8.28 2.81 6.09
CA ASP A 42 7.44 2.28 7.16
C ASP A 42 5.96 2.19 6.72
N GLY A 43 5.31 1.06 7.03
CA GLY A 43 3.86 0.89 6.90
C GLY A 43 3.37 0.27 5.59
N SER A 44 4.21 0.18 4.55
CA SER A 44 3.83 -0.52 3.31
C SER A 44 3.56 -2.01 3.56
N ASP A 45 4.42 -2.65 4.35
CA ASP A 45 4.28 -4.04 4.79
C ASP A 45 2.97 -4.30 5.53
N GLN A 46 2.56 -3.37 6.41
CA GLN A 46 1.31 -3.46 7.16
C GLN A 46 0.10 -3.36 6.23
N ILE A 47 0.10 -2.42 5.28
CA ILE A 47 -0.98 -2.28 4.31
C ILE A 47 -1.10 -3.54 3.45
N LEU A 48 0.02 -4.07 2.96
CA LEU A 48 0.03 -5.30 2.17
C LEU A 48 -0.53 -6.48 2.95
N ALA A 49 -0.12 -6.65 4.21
CA ALA A 49 -0.63 -7.72 5.06
C ALA A 49 -2.15 -7.63 5.27
N VAL A 50 -2.68 -6.43 5.51
CA VAL A 50 -4.13 -6.23 5.67
C VAL A 50 -4.87 -6.49 4.35
N ALA A 51 -4.35 -5.94 3.23
CA ALA A 51 -4.95 -6.12 1.91
C ALA A 51 -5.00 -7.61 1.53
N ASP A 52 -3.92 -8.36 1.74
CA ASP A 52 -3.84 -9.79 1.43
C ASP A 52 -4.83 -10.62 2.28
N VAL A 53 -4.99 -10.32 3.58
CA VAL A 53 -5.97 -10.99 4.45
C VAL A 53 -7.40 -10.71 4.01
N LEU A 54 -7.72 -9.45 3.70
CA LEU A 54 -9.05 -9.07 3.22
C LEU A 54 -9.35 -9.70 1.86
N PHE A 55 -8.37 -9.72 0.95
CA PHE A 55 -8.51 -10.31 -0.38
C PHE A 55 -8.71 -11.83 -0.31
N ALA A 56 -8.00 -12.51 0.61
CA ALA A 56 -8.22 -13.92 0.88
C ALA A 56 -9.61 -14.20 1.49
N SER A 57 -10.12 -13.27 2.31
CA SER A 57 -11.45 -13.38 2.93
C SER A 57 -12.60 -13.12 1.95
N ASP A 58 -12.42 -12.25 0.96
CA ASP A 58 -13.44 -11.94 -0.06
C ASP A 58 -13.57 -13.05 -1.12
N ASN A 59 -12.54 -13.89 -1.28
CA ASN A 59 -12.51 -14.99 -2.24
C ASN A 59 -12.65 -16.39 -1.60
N ALA A 60 -12.99 -16.46 -0.30
CA ALA A 60 -13.23 -17.70 0.45
C ALA A 60 -14.70 -18.13 0.42
#